data_AF-A0A0A3Y4Q9-F1
#
_entry.id   AF-A0A0A3Y4Q9-F1
#
_cell.length_a   1.000
_cell.length_b   1.000
_cell.length_c   1.000
_cell.angle_alpha   90.00
_cell.angle_beta   90.00
_cell.angle_gamma   90.00
#
_symmetry.space_group_name_H-M   'P 1'
#
loop_
_entity.id
_entity.type
_entity.pdbx_description
1 polymer ?
#
loop_
_entity_poly.entity_id
_entity_poly.type
_entity_poly.pdbx_seq_one_letter_code
_entity_poly.pdbx_strand_id
1 'polypeptide(L)'
;MKHSGERPYADPETAACKLVEFAASVEPVQDGRIYIERINERFLFELGGKGSEFGASIKHAVENGWLEIHESGTYVRLMSAGENLLAR
;
A
#
# COMPACT_ATOMS: atom_id res chain seq x y z
N MET A 1 -7.30 32.15 4.12
CA MET A 1 -6.50 30.91 4.13
C MET A 1 -7.34 29.77 3.57
N LYS A 2 -6.86 29.04 2.56
CA LYS A 2 -7.50 27.78 2.18
C LYS A 2 -7.15 26.76 3.26
N HIS A 3 -8.15 26.23 3.96
CA HIS A 3 -7.96 25.08 4.83
C HIS A 3 -7.50 23.92 3.95
N SER A 4 -6.19 23.67 3.93
CA SER A 4 -5.65 22.40 3.45
C SER A 4 -6.27 21.35 4.35
N GLY A 5 -7.31 20.66 3.87
CA GLY A 5 -7.95 19.57 4.61
C GLY A 5 -6.90 18.59 5.12
N GLU A 6 -7.18 17.95 6.25
CA GLU A 6 -6.33 16.91 6.80
C GLU A 6 -5.92 15.94 5.69
N ARG A 7 -4.60 15.73 5.53
CA ARG A 7 -4.04 14.77 4.57
C ARG A 7 -3.69 13.52 5.36
N PRO A 8 -4.66 12.60 5.58
CA PRO A 8 -4.44 11.43 6.41
C PRO A 8 -3.26 10.57 5.91
N TYR A 9 -3.03 10.55 4.59
CA TYR A 9 -1.95 9.77 3.97
C TYR A 9 -0.60 10.48 3.91
N ALA A 10 -0.47 11.65 4.55
CA ALA A 10 0.83 12.24 4.82
C ALA A 10 1.59 11.47 5.94
N ASP A 11 0.85 10.76 6.79
CA ASP A 11 1.40 9.80 7.74
C ASP A 11 1.71 8.47 7.02
N PRO A 12 2.99 8.04 6.96
CA PRO A 12 3.37 6.85 6.21
C PRO A 12 2.77 5.54 6.75
N GLU A 13 2.54 5.43 8.05
CA GLU A 13 1.92 4.25 8.67
C GLU A 13 0.45 4.14 8.25
N THR A 14 -0.32 5.22 8.41
CA THR A 14 -1.72 5.30 7.97
C THR A 14 -1.86 4.95 6.49
N ALA A 15 -0.98 5.50 5.65
CA ALA A 15 -0.95 5.19 4.23
C ALA A 15 -0.56 3.73 3.94
N ALA A 16 0.42 3.16 4.66
CA ALA A 16 0.85 1.78 4.52
C ALA A 16 -0.23 0.77 4.92
N CYS A 17 -0.96 1.02 6.01
CA CYS A 17 -2.11 0.21 6.42
C CYS A 17 -3.16 0.14 5.31
N LYS A 18 -3.46 1.28 4.64
CA LYS A 18 -4.36 1.28 3.48
C LYS A 18 -3.82 0.51 2.28
N LEU A 19 -2.50 0.54 2.02
CA LEU A 19 -1.92 -0.29 0.97
C LEU A 19 -2.06 -1.78 1.26
N VAL A 20 -1.90 -2.20 2.51
CA VAL A 20 -2.09 -3.59 2.93
C VAL A 20 -3.56 -4.02 2.74
N GLU A 21 -4.53 -3.17 3.11
CA GLU A 21 -5.95 -3.40 2.83
C GLU A 21 -6.21 -3.56 1.32
N PHE A 22 -5.65 -2.68 0.49
CA PHE A 22 -5.81 -2.78 -0.96
C PHE A 22 -5.16 -4.04 -1.53
N ALA A 23 -3.94 -4.38 -1.10
CA ALA A 23 -3.25 -5.59 -1.53
C ALA A 23 -4.07 -6.85 -1.20
N ALA A 24 -4.65 -6.92 0.00
CA ALA A 24 -5.51 -8.04 0.41
C ALA A 24 -6.80 -8.17 -0.41
N SER A 25 -7.27 -7.08 -1.02
CA SER A 25 -8.47 -7.08 -1.86
C SER A 25 -8.21 -7.36 -3.34
N VAL A 26 -6.95 -7.38 -3.78
CA VAL A 26 -6.58 -7.66 -5.18
C VAL A 26 -6.33 -9.15 -5.33
N GLU A 27 -7.03 -9.79 -6.27
CA GLU A 27 -6.77 -11.19 -6.62
C GLU A 27 -5.31 -11.35 -7.09
N PRO A 28 -4.48 -12.15 -6.40
CA PRO A 28 -3.11 -12.36 -6.80
C PRO A 28 -3.04 -13.20 -8.09
N VAL A 29 -2.00 -12.96 -8.88
CA VAL A 29 -1.63 -13.85 -9.98
C VAL A 29 -0.75 -15.00 -9.46
N GLN A 30 0.05 -15.60 -10.34
CA GLN A 30 0.94 -16.70 -10.01
C GLN A 30 1.84 -16.38 -8.80
N ASP A 31 1.97 -17.36 -7.89
CA ASP A 31 2.86 -17.30 -6.72
C ASP A 31 2.53 -16.14 -5.75
N GLY A 32 1.25 -15.79 -5.61
CA GLY A 32 0.80 -14.75 -4.67
C GLY A 32 1.17 -13.32 -5.07
N ARG A 33 1.63 -13.11 -6.32
CA ARG A 33 2.07 -11.80 -6.81
C ARG A 33 0.87 -10.90 -7.11
N ILE A 34 0.96 -9.65 -6.69
CA ILE A 34 -0.05 -8.62 -6.91
C ILE A 34 0.59 -7.52 -7.74
N TYR A 35 -0.04 -7.11 -8.85
CA TYR A 35 0.45 -5.97 -9.63
C TYR A 35 0.43 -4.69 -8.79
N ILE A 36 1.59 -4.07 -8.59
CA ILE A 36 1.72 -2.86 -7.76
C ILE A 36 0.89 -1.69 -8.32
N GLU A 37 0.67 -1.67 -9.63
CA GLU A 37 -0.15 -0.67 -10.30
C GLU A 37 -1.60 -0.70 -9.80
N ARG A 38 -2.14 -1.88 -9.47
CA ARG A 38 -3.52 -2.01 -8.97
C ARG A 38 -3.71 -1.34 -7.61
N ILE A 39 -2.71 -1.44 -6.73
CA ILE A 39 -2.77 -0.74 -5.44
C ILE A 39 -2.45 0.75 -5.58
N ASN A 40 -1.55 1.12 -6.51
CA ASN A 40 -1.21 2.51 -6.80
C ASN A 40 -2.39 3.29 -7.39
N GLU A 41 -3.10 2.71 -8.36
CA GLU A 41 -4.30 3.30 -8.97
C GLU A 41 -5.32 3.69 -7.88
N ARG A 42 -5.64 2.75 -7.00
CA ARG A 42 -6.59 2.99 -5.90
C ARG A 42 -6.08 4.04 -4.92
N PHE A 43 -4.80 4.00 -4.56
CA PHE A 43 -4.20 5.00 -3.68
C PHE A 43 -4.25 6.42 -4.25
N LEU A 44 -3.97 6.59 -5.55
CA LEU A 44 -3.97 7.91 -6.17
C LEU A 44 -5.39 8.42 -6.45
N PHE A 45 -6.27 7.56 -6.96
CA PHE A 45 -7.57 7.98 -7.48
C PHE A 45 -8.74 7.78 -6.50
N GLU A 46 -8.74 6.73 -5.68
CA GLU A 46 -9.78 6.55 -4.64
C GLU A 46 -9.46 7.37 -3.39
N LEU A 47 -8.20 7.40 -2.98
CA LEU A 47 -7.78 8.08 -1.75
C LEU A 47 -7.29 9.52 -1.97
N GLY A 48 -7.05 9.93 -3.22
CA GLY A 48 -6.49 11.25 -3.53
C GLY A 48 -5.04 11.43 -3.03
N GLY A 49 -4.33 10.33 -2.79
CA GLY A 49 -2.94 10.35 -2.33
C GLY A 49 -1.98 10.81 -3.43
N LYS A 50 -0.72 11.04 -3.05
CA LYS A 50 0.36 11.45 -3.96
C LYS A 50 1.34 10.32 -4.23
N GLY A 51 2.02 10.39 -5.37
CA GLY A 51 3.09 9.43 -5.69
C GLY A 51 4.21 9.37 -4.63
N SER A 52 4.55 10.50 -4.00
CA SER A 52 5.53 10.52 -2.91
C SER A 52 5.04 9.81 -1.64
N GLU A 53 3.73 9.92 -1.35
CA GLU A 53 3.08 9.26 -0.21
C GLU A 53 2.93 7.76 -0.47
N PHE A 54 2.63 7.38 -1.72
CA PHE A 54 2.63 5.99 -2.17
C PHE A 54 4.02 5.35 -2.02
N GLY A 55 5.08 6.03 -2.48
CA GLY A 55 6.45 5.54 -2.30
C GLY A 55 6.86 5.38 -0.83
N ALA A 56 6.49 6.35 0.02
CA ALA A 56 6.77 6.30 1.45
C ALA A 56 6.01 5.15 2.15
N SER A 57 4.75 4.92 1.78
CA SER A 57 3.92 3.84 2.34
C SER A 57 4.36 2.44 1.88
N ILE A 58 4.76 2.27 0.62
CA ILE A 58 5.39 1.01 0.16
C ILE A 58 6.64 0.71 0.97
N LYS A 59 7.52 1.70 1.15
CA LYS A 59 8.74 1.55 1.96
C LYS A 59 8.39 1.13 3.39
N HIS A 60 7.45 1.82 4.03
CA HIS A 60 7.02 1.52 5.40
C HIS A 60 6.41 0.12 5.52
N ALA A 61 5.57 -0.29 4.58
CA ALA A 61 4.98 -1.63 4.56
C ALA A 61 6.04 -2.74 4.40
N VAL A 62 7.07 -2.51 3.58
CA VAL A 62 8.20 -3.44 3.41
C VAL A 62 9.06 -3.51 4.67
N GLU A 63 9.37 -2.37 5.28
CA GLU A 63 10.17 -2.32 6.53
C GLU A 63 9.49 -3.05 7.69
N ASN A 64 8.15 -3.03 7.74
CA ASN A 64 7.37 -3.78 8.73
C ASN A 64 7.09 -5.25 8.32
N GLY A 65 7.56 -5.67 7.15
CA GLY A 65 7.33 -7.02 6.62
C GLY A 65 5.86 -7.30 6.29
N TRP A 66 5.03 -6.27 6.07
CA TRP A 66 3.63 -6.41 5.68
C TRP A 66 3.48 -6.71 4.19
N LEU A 67 4.35 -6.11 3.36
CA LEU A 67 4.46 -6.36 1.95
C LEU A 67 5.89 -6.75 1.60
N GLU A 68 6.05 -7.60 0.59
CA GLU A 68 7.34 -7.84 -0.07
C GLU A 68 7.28 -7.25 -1.49
N ILE A 69 8.32 -6.53 -1.91
CA ILE A 69 8.44 -6.03 -3.29
C ILE A 69 9.27 -7.00 -4.12
N HIS A 70 8.74 -7.40 -5.27
CA HIS A 70 9.48 -8.21 -6.23
C HIS A 70 10.62 -7.39 -6.86
N GLU A 71 11.74 -8.03 -7.19
CA GLU A 71 12.94 -7.35 -7.76
C GLU A 71 12.65 -6.52 -9.02
N SER A 72 11.63 -6.89 -9.80
CA SER A 72 11.23 -6.17 -11.00
C SER A 72 10.52 -4.84 -10.70
N GLY A 73 10.11 -4.60 -9.45
CA GLY A 73 9.28 -3.48 -9.02
C GLY A 73 7.83 -3.54 -9.51
N THR A 74 7.46 -4.54 -10.31
CA THR A 74 6.12 -4.68 -10.91
C THR A 74 5.10 -5.29 -9.95
N TYR A 75 5.59 -6.08 -9.00
CA TYR A 75 4.75 -6.87 -8.11
C TYR A 75 5.08 -6.59 -6.66
N VAL A 76 4.04 -6.69 -5.83
CA VAL A 76 4.18 -6.90 -4.39
C VAL A 76 3.55 -8.23 -4.01
N ARG A 77 3.87 -8.74 -2.83
CA ARG A 77 3.20 -9.89 -2.21
C ARG A 77 2.74 -9.50 -0.82
N LEU A 78 1.50 -9.87 -0.48
CA LEU A 78 1.00 -9.73 0.88
C LEU A 78 1.65 -10.78 1.77
N MET A 79 2.24 -10.34 2.89
CA MET A 79 2.95 -11.21 3.82
C MET A 79 2.09 -11.51 5.04
N SER A 80 2.39 -12.58 5.78
CA SER A 80 1.61 -12.96 6.96
C SER A 80 1.53 -11.87 8.03
N ALA A 81 2.57 -11.03 8.18
CA ALA A 81 2.48 -9.89 9.11
C ALA A 81 1.46 -8.83 8.66
N GLY A 82 1.29 -8.65 7.34
CA GLY A 82 0.26 -7.81 6.75
C GLY A 82 -1.14 -8.41 6.90
N GLU A 83 -1.29 -9.72 6.71
CA GLU A 83 -2.57 -10.41 6.98
C GLU A 83 -2.98 -10.26 8.45
N ASN A 84 -2.04 -10.43 9.38
CA ASN A 84 -2.26 -10.26 10.81
C ASN A 84 -2.61 -8.82 11.20
N LEU A 85 -2.13 -7.83 10.45
CA LEU A 85 -2.50 -6.43 10.64
C LEU A 85 -4.00 -6.21 10.38
N LEU A 86 -4.56 -6.90 9.40
CA LEU A 86 -5.97 -6.79 9.01
C LEU A 86 -6.92 -7.63 9.88
N ALA A 87 -6.42 -8.67 10.52
CA ALA A 87 -7.20 -9.57 11.37
C ALA A 87 -7.48 -9.02 12.79
N ARG A 88 -7.10 -7.76 13.06
CA ARG A 88 -7.17 -7.12 14.38
C ARG A 88 -8.36 -6.19 14.55
#